data_AF-A0A5D4SMY4-F1
#
_entry.id   AF-A0A5D4SMY4-F1
#
_cell.length_a   1.000
_cell.length_b   1.000
_cell.length_c   1.000
_cell.angle_alpha   90.00
_cell.angle_beta   90.00
_cell.angle_gamma   90.00
#
_symmetry.space_group_name_H-M   'P 1'
#
loop_
_entity.id
_entity.type
_entity.pdbx_description
1 polymer ?
#
loop_
_entity_poly.entity_id
_entity_poly.type
_entity_poly.pdbx_seq_one_letter_code
_entity_poly.pdbx_strand_id
1 'polypeptide(L)'
;MKNVHKLTSGAVMLAVFAVLMLLTLYVPVLGVVTNLFLAAPFILFAATNDRKSSLVFLTGGILISLIVGTILAIPLALLYGITGTVIGDFIREKKSRFSTYMASSLAFLILLVAQYGIAVQFFELNVIKESFDILKQSVDKIVSLMENLGQPLDEKMKDQLYSGIELTETLIPSLLIMASFINVLILQAVSLPIVKRFGVNMEKWGQFRNLSLPKSVLWYYLITIIAALLLKPEEGTVLFDAFINLSFILQLLMIVQGLSLVFYFCHIKGYPKAVPVIAAVLSFILPFLLYIIRILGIIDLGFNLKKWLKEKV
;
A
#
# COMPACT_ATOMS: atom_id res chain seq x y z
N MET A 1 16.61 -27.42 26.48
CA MET A 1 16.56 -27.68 25.01
C MET A 1 15.73 -26.65 24.23
N LYS A 2 14.47 -26.34 24.59
CA LYS A 2 13.64 -25.34 23.86
C LYS A 2 14.28 -23.95 23.73
N ASN A 3 14.93 -23.43 24.78
CA ASN A 3 15.54 -22.09 24.73
C ASN A 3 16.80 -22.02 23.85
N VAL A 4 17.60 -23.09 23.81
CA VAL A 4 18.80 -23.17 22.95
C VAL A 4 18.40 -23.17 21.47
N HIS A 5 17.40 -23.98 21.10
CA HIS A 5 16.89 -24.01 19.73
C HIS A 5 16.31 -22.67 19.28
N LYS A 6 15.59 -21.95 20.17
CA LYS A 6 15.10 -20.59 19.92
C LYS A 6 16.25 -19.60 19.66
N LEU A 7 17.29 -19.63 20.49
CA LEU A 7 18.48 -18.77 20.34
C LEU A 7 19.21 -19.05 19.02
N THR A 8 19.44 -20.32 18.67
CA THR A 8 20.11 -20.69 17.43
C THR A 8 19.28 -20.29 16.21
N SER A 9 17.97 -20.55 16.21
CA SER A 9 17.07 -20.19 15.12
C SER A 9 16.98 -18.66 14.93
N GLY A 10 16.91 -17.91 16.04
CA GLY A 10 16.95 -16.45 16.03
C GLY A 10 18.26 -15.91 15.45
N ALA A 11 19.41 -16.45 15.88
CA ALA A 11 20.70 -16.03 15.35
C ALA A 11 20.83 -16.25 13.84
N VAL A 12 20.35 -17.41 13.34
CA VAL A 12 20.36 -17.70 11.88
C VAL A 12 19.46 -16.73 11.12
N MET A 13 18.24 -16.47 11.60
CA MET A 13 17.33 -15.53 10.92
C MET A 13 17.85 -14.09 10.96
N LEU A 14 18.53 -13.69 12.03
CA LEU A 14 19.22 -12.40 12.13
C LEU A 14 20.40 -12.31 11.15
N ALA A 15 21.16 -13.39 10.96
CA ALA A 15 22.23 -13.43 9.96
C ALA A 15 21.65 -13.33 8.53
N VAL A 16 20.54 -14.02 8.24
CA VAL A 16 19.82 -13.88 6.96
C VAL A 16 19.35 -12.44 6.75
N PHE A 17 18.77 -11.82 7.78
CA PHE A 17 18.37 -10.41 7.72
C PHE A 17 19.57 -9.49 7.44
N ALA A 18 20.71 -9.70 8.10
CA ALA A 18 21.94 -8.93 7.87
C ALA A 18 22.39 -9.01 6.41
N VAL A 19 22.41 -10.22 5.83
CA VAL A 19 22.78 -10.44 4.43
C VAL A 19 21.78 -9.75 3.48
N LEU A 20 20.48 -9.91 3.71
CA LEU A 20 19.46 -9.24 2.91
C LEU A 20 19.60 -7.71 2.98
N MET A 21 19.92 -7.18 4.16
CA MET A 21 20.12 -5.75 4.36
C MET A 21 21.38 -5.23 3.64
N LEU A 22 22.51 -5.96 3.70
CA LEU A 22 23.71 -5.62 2.93
C LEU A 22 23.40 -5.54 1.43
N LEU A 23 22.69 -6.53 0.89
CA LEU A 23 22.30 -6.54 -0.52
C LEU A 23 21.38 -5.37 -0.85
N THR A 24 20.42 -5.07 0.02
CA THR A 24 19.50 -3.93 -0.14
C THR A 24 20.21 -2.59 -0.20
N LEU A 25 21.23 -2.38 0.65
CA LEU A 25 21.92 -1.10 0.76
C LEU A 25 23.03 -0.90 -0.27
N TYR A 26 23.77 -1.96 -0.59
CA TYR A 26 25.03 -1.84 -1.32
C TYR A 26 24.98 -2.41 -2.74
N VAL A 27 23.89 -3.04 -3.17
CA VAL A 27 23.75 -3.59 -4.52
C VAL A 27 22.53 -2.95 -5.22
N PRO A 28 22.71 -1.93 -6.08
CA PRO A 28 21.61 -1.11 -6.60
C PRO A 28 20.41 -1.86 -7.21
N VAL A 29 20.65 -2.83 -8.11
CA VAL A 29 19.57 -3.57 -8.80
C VAL A 29 19.00 -4.70 -7.94
N LEU A 30 19.88 -5.46 -7.28
CA LEU A 30 19.43 -6.52 -6.38
C LEU A 30 18.71 -5.94 -5.17
N GLY A 31 19.04 -4.72 -4.76
CA GLY A 31 18.53 -4.12 -3.55
C GLY A 31 17.03 -3.87 -3.59
N VAL A 32 16.51 -3.47 -4.76
CA VAL A 32 15.05 -3.33 -4.98
C VAL A 32 14.33 -4.67 -4.73
N VAL A 33 14.93 -5.77 -5.19
CA VAL A 33 14.36 -7.11 -5.05
C VAL A 33 14.51 -7.62 -3.62
N THR A 34 15.71 -7.51 -3.02
CA THR A 34 15.99 -8.02 -1.66
C THR A 34 15.22 -7.27 -0.58
N ASN A 35 14.89 -6.00 -0.82
CA ASN A 35 14.06 -5.20 0.07
C ASN A 35 12.69 -5.88 0.36
N LEU A 36 12.09 -6.52 -0.65
CA LEU A 36 10.83 -7.23 -0.52
C LEU A 36 10.90 -8.46 0.41
N PHE A 37 12.10 -8.94 0.73
CA PHE A 37 12.33 -10.09 1.59
C PHE A 37 12.79 -9.71 2.99
N LEU A 38 13.06 -8.42 3.28
CA LEU A 38 13.56 -7.98 4.59
C LEU A 38 12.59 -8.32 5.74
N ALA A 39 11.29 -8.35 5.49
CA ALA A 39 10.31 -8.73 6.52
C ALA A 39 10.26 -10.25 6.77
N ALA A 40 10.72 -11.08 5.82
CA ALA A 40 10.53 -12.53 5.90
C ALA A 40 11.15 -13.18 7.16
N PRO A 41 12.38 -12.83 7.59
CA PRO A 41 12.95 -13.32 8.84
C PRO A 41 12.09 -12.96 10.07
N PHE A 42 11.60 -11.73 10.14
CA PHE A 42 10.74 -11.28 11.25
C PHE A 42 9.38 -11.99 11.24
N ILE A 43 8.77 -12.17 10.07
CA ILE A 43 7.51 -12.92 9.94
C ILE A 43 7.69 -14.34 10.44
N LEU A 44 8.74 -15.02 9.99
CA LEU A 44 8.99 -16.41 10.33
C LEU A 44 9.28 -16.58 11.83
N PHE A 45 10.12 -15.72 12.40
CA PHE A 45 10.43 -15.76 13.82
C PHE A 45 9.19 -15.47 14.68
N ALA A 46 8.41 -14.43 14.33
CA ALA A 46 7.24 -14.04 15.11
C ALA A 46 6.06 -15.00 14.98
N ALA A 47 5.93 -15.70 13.84
CA ALA A 47 4.92 -16.73 13.63
C ALA A 47 5.16 -18.00 14.46
N THR A 48 6.41 -18.27 14.85
CA THR A 48 6.81 -19.51 15.53
C THR A 48 7.17 -19.33 17.00
N ASN A 49 7.33 -18.08 17.46
CA ASN A 49 7.72 -17.74 18.83
C ASN A 49 6.73 -16.79 19.52
N ASP A 50 6.78 -16.74 20.85
CA ASP A 50 5.96 -15.83 21.66
C ASP A 50 6.33 -14.35 21.46
N ARG A 51 5.40 -13.45 21.79
CA ARG A 51 5.56 -11.99 21.61
C ARG A 51 6.84 -11.43 22.22
N LYS A 52 7.20 -11.88 23.42
CA LYS A 52 8.39 -11.38 24.13
C LYS A 52 9.65 -11.74 23.34
N SER A 53 9.75 -12.98 22.89
CA SER A 53 10.86 -13.44 22.05
C SER A 53 10.92 -12.65 20.73
N SER A 54 9.77 -12.39 20.10
CA SER A 54 9.71 -11.62 18.84
C SER A 54 10.18 -10.17 19.02
N LEU A 55 9.86 -9.53 20.15
CA LEU A 55 10.35 -8.20 20.48
C LEU A 55 11.87 -8.20 20.68
N VAL A 56 12.43 -9.21 21.36
CA VAL A 56 13.88 -9.37 21.50
C VAL A 56 14.54 -9.54 20.13
N PHE A 57 13.95 -10.35 19.24
CA PHE A 57 14.43 -10.52 17.87
C PHE A 57 14.38 -9.22 17.07
N LEU A 58 13.30 -8.45 17.21
CA LEU A 58 13.16 -7.12 16.58
C LEU A 58 14.29 -6.19 17.04
N THR A 59 14.53 -6.10 18.34
CA THR A 59 15.66 -5.32 18.89
C THR A 59 17.00 -5.79 18.33
N GLY A 60 17.23 -7.11 18.26
CA GLY A 60 18.41 -7.68 17.63
C GLY A 60 18.57 -7.27 16.16
N GLY A 61 17.47 -7.26 15.40
CA GLY A 61 17.46 -6.79 14.02
C GLY A 61 17.83 -5.32 13.88
N ILE A 62 17.31 -4.45 14.75
CA ILE A 62 17.65 -3.02 14.77
C ILE A 62 19.14 -2.81 15.13
N LEU A 63 19.66 -3.57 16.08
CA LEU A 63 21.09 -3.50 16.43
C LEU A 63 21.98 -3.99 15.28
N ILE A 64 21.57 -5.04 14.57
CA ILE A 64 22.29 -5.52 13.39
C ILE A 64 22.26 -4.50 12.26
N SER A 65 21.14 -3.79 12.07
CA SER A 65 21.07 -2.77 11.02
C SER A 65 22.03 -1.62 11.26
N LEU A 66 22.23 -1.22 12.52
CA LEU A 66 23.25 -0.25 12.90
C LEU A 66 24.67 -0.69 12.52
N ILE A 67 25.00 -1.96 12.76
CA ILE A 67 26.32 -2.51 12.46
C ILE A 67 26.54 -2.62 10.95
N VAL A 68 25.52 -3.08 10.22
CA VAL A 68 25.61 -3.41 8.79
C VAL A 68 25.53 -2.18 7.90
N GLY A 69 24.60 -1.28 8.18
CA GLY A 69 24.18 -0.23 7.26
C GLY A 69 24.21 1.18 7.85
N THR A 70 24.85 1.35 9.01
CA THR A 70 24.92 2.61 9.77
C THR A 70 23.55 3.09 10.27
N ILE A 71 23.47 4.35 10.69
CA ILE A 71 22.24 4.99 11.17
C ILE A 71 21.14 5.04 10.09
N LEU A 72 21.53 5.10 8.81
CA LEU A 72 20.61 5.17 7.67
C LEU A 72 19.83 3.86 7.43
N ALA A 73 20.28 2.74 8.00
CA ALA A 73 19.58 1.45 7.87
C ALA A 73 18.50 1.21 8.93
N ILE A 74 18.48 2.00 10.01
CA ILE A 74 17.47 1.88 11.08
C ILE A 74 16.05 2.06 10.54
N PRO A 75 15.72 3.05 9.68
CA PRO A 75 14.37 3.20 9.15
C PRO A 75 13.89 1.94 8.42
N LEU A 76 14.75 1.31 7.61
CA LEU A 76 14.42 0.05 6.94
C LEU A 76 14.18 -1.08 7.94
N ALA A 77 15.05 -1.22 8.94
CA ALA A 77 14.89 -2.25 9.97
C ALA A 77 13.59 -2.09 10.76
N LEU A 78 13.24 -0.84 11.14
CA LEU A 78 12.00 -0.55 11.85
C LEU A 78 10.78 -0.83 10.97
N LEU A 79 10.79 -0.34 9.73
CA LEU A 79 9.66 -0.47 8.81
C LEU A 79 9.36 -1.94 8.51
N TYR A 80 10.36 -2.69 8.00
CA TYR A 80 10.16 -4.10 7.64
C TYR A 80 10.14 -5.03 8.86
N GLY A 81 10.90 -4.70 9.91
CA GLY A 81 10.96 -5.50 11.13
C GLY A 81 9.66 -5.45 11.92
N ILE A 82 9.10 -4.27 12.15
CA ILE A 82 7.83 -4.12 12.87
C ILE A 82 6.68 -4.68 12.01
N THR A 83 6.58 -4.30 10.73
CA THR A 83 5.54 -4.84 9.85
C THR A 83 5.62 -6.36 9.73
N GLY A 84 6.82 -6.93 9.57
CA GLY A 84 7.03 -8.37 9.54
C GLY A 84 6.66 -9.06 10.85
N THR A 85 7.01 -8.45 11.98
CA THR A 85 6.65 -8.94 13.32
C THR A 85 5.13 -8.93 13.51
N VAL A 86 4.42 -7.88 13.09
CA VAL A 86 2.95 -7.79 13.14
C VAL A 86 2.31 -8.90 12.29
N ILE A 87 2.80 -9.12 11.07
CA ILE A 87 2.31 -10.21 10.20
C ILE A 87 2.50 -11.56 10.90
N GLY A 88 3.70 -11.83 11.42
CA GLY A 88 3.99 -13.09 12.10
C GLY A 88 3.15 -13.29 13.37
N ASP A 89 2.93 -12.22 14.14
CA ASP A 89 2.10 -12.24 15.35
C ASP A 89 0.65 -12.66 15.05
N PHE A 90 0.05 -12.08 14.01
CA PHE A 90 -1.31 -12.40 13.58
C PHE A 90 -1.42 -13.82 13.02
N ILE A 91 -0.39 -14.30 12.30
CA ILE A 91 -0.31 -15.68 11.84
C ILE A 91 -0.27 -16.65 13.04
N ARG A 92 0.54 -16.35 14.06
CA ARG A 92 0.64 -17.17 15.28
C ARG A 92 -0.68 -17.24 16.02
N GLU A 93 -1.41 -16.13 16.09
CA GLU A 93 -2.75 -16.07 16.68
C GLU A 93 -3.85 -16.67 15.79
N LYS A 94 -3.50 -17.23 14.62
CA LYS A 94 -4.43 -17.80 13.64
C LYS A 94 -5.52 -16.80 13.22
N LYS A 95 -5.17 -15.52 13.16
CA LYS A 95 -6.07 -14.46 12.68
C LYS A 95 -6.29 -14.60 11.18
N SER A 96 -7.37 -14.00 10.70
CA SER A 96 -7.70 -14.10 9.29
C SER A 96 -6.69 -13.37 8.40
N ARG A 97 -6.58 -13.82 7.15
CA ARG A 97 -5.72 -13.17 6.15
C ARG A 97 -6.03 -11.69 5.97
N PHE A 98 -7.31 -11.35 5.91
CA PHE A 98 -7.77 -9.98 5.81
C PHE A 98 -7.38 -9.16 7.04
N SER A 99 -7.58 -9.70 8.25
CA SER A 99 -7.18 -9.04 9.50
C SER A 99 -5.66 -8.83 9.58
N THR A 100 -4.89 -9.83 9.16
CA THR A 100 -3.42 -9.75 9.08
C THR A 100 -2.98 -8.65 8.10
N TYR A 101 -3.59 -8.60 6.91
CA TYR A 101 -3.34 -7.55 5.91
C TYR A 101 -3.67 -6.16 6.43
N MET A 102 -4.86 -5.95 7.00
CA MET A 102 -5.26 -4.65 7.54
C MET A 102 -4.31 -4.18 8.65
N ALA A 103 -4.00 -5.04 9.61
CA ALA A 103 -3.13 -4.68 10.74
C ALA A 103 -1.71 -4.35 10.29
N SER A 104 -1.14 -5.14 9.37
CA SER A 104 0.21 -4.90 8.86
C SER A 104 0.30 -3.68 7.94
N SER A 105 -0.72 -3.40 7.13
CA SER A 105 -0.82 -2.18 6.32
C SER A 105 -0.91 -0.92 7.18
N LEU A 106 -1.71 -0.96 8.25
CA LEU A 106 -1.79 0.14 9.21
C LEU A 106 -0.48 0.34 9.97
N ALA A 107 0.18 -0.74 10.41
CA ALA A 107 1.49 -0.65 11.04
C ALA A 107 2.54 -0.03 10.09
N PHE A 108 2.57 -0.48 8.83
CA PHE A 108 3.45 0.07 7.81
C PHE A 108 3.18 1.56 7.56
N LEU A 109 1.91 1.96 7.43
CA LEU A 109 1.52 3.35 7.24
C LEU A 109 1.97 4.24 8.42
N ILE A 110 1.72 3.82 9.66
CA ILE A 110 2.12 4.56 10.86
C ILE A 110 3.64 4.76 10.86
N LEU A 111 4.40 3.71 10.54
CA LEU A 111 5.86 3.79 10.48
C LEU A 111 6.34 4.68 9.35
N LEU A 112 5.72 4.60 8.18
CA LEU A 112 6.05 5.44 7.03
C LEU A 112 5.83 6.93 7.34
N VAL A 113 4.68 7.28 7.92
CA VAL A 113 4.35 8.65 8.32
C VAL A 113 5.25 9.13 9.45
N ALA A 114 5.52 8.28 10.45
CA ALA A 114 6.43 8.62 11.54
C ALA A 114 7.86 8.88 11.03
N GLN A 115 8.37 8.03 10.13
CA GLN A 115 9.68 8.20 9.53
C GLN A 115 9.76 9.48 8.70
N TYR A 116 8.73 9.79 7.92
CA TYR A 116 8.66 11.05 7.18
C TYR A 116 8.68 12.26 8.13
N GLY A 117 7.86 12.25 9.18
CA GLY A 117 7.85 13.33 10.18
C GLY A 117 9.20 13.50 10.89
N ILE A 118 9.87 12.40 11.22
CA ILE A 118 11.23 12.43 11.79
C ILE A 118 12.24 13.03 10.80
N ALA A 119 12.18 12.63 9.52
CA ALA A 119 13.06 13.15 8.48
C ALA A 119 12.93 14.68 8.35
N VAL A 120 11.70 15.19 8.32
CA VAL A 120 11.43 16.63 8.23
C VAL A 120 11.90 17.37 9.49
N GLN A 121 11.58 16.85 10.68
CA GLN A 121 11.83 17.57 11.94
C GLN A 121 13.29 17.55 12.40
N PHE A 122 14.01 16.45 12.18
CA PHE A 122 15.35 16.24 12.74
C PHE A 122 16.48 16.35 11.70
N PHE A 123 16.17 16.11 10.43
CA PHE A 123 17.17 16.13 9.36
C PHE A 123 16.94 17.29 8.37
N GLU A 124 15.88 18.08 8.57
CA GLU A 124 15.46 19.16 7.65
C GLU A 124 15.24 18.65 6.20
N LEU A 125 15.01 17.34 6.04
CA LEU A 125 14.81 16.68 4.76
C LEU A 125 13.31 16.60 4.46
N ASN A 126 12.81 17.52 3.64
CA ASN A 126 11.43 17.47 3.15
C ASN A 126 11.39 16.93 1.73
N VAL A 127 11.58 15.61 1.63
CA VAL A 127 11.62 14.89 0.34
C VAL A 127 10.37 15.12 -0.50
N ILE A 128 9.20 15.24 0.13
CA ILE A 128 7.93 15.47 -0.60
C ILE A 128 7.95 16.86 -1.23
N LYS A 129 8.25 17.90 -0.46
CA LYS A 129 8.33 19.28 -0.96
C LYS A 129 9.41 19.42 -2.04
N GLU A 130 10.61 18.90 -1.80
CA GLU A 130 11.71 18.91 -2.77
C GLU A 130 11.31 18.22 -4.08
N SER A 131 10.57 17.10 -4.01
CA SER A 131 10.06 16.41 -5.20
C SER A 131 9.09 17.29 -6.00
N PHE A 132 8.17 18.00 -5.32
CA PHE A 132 7.25 18.92 -5.99
C PHE A 132 7.95 20.15 -6.55
N ASP A 133 8.97 20.68 -5.88
CA ASP A 133 9.78 21.79 -6.40
C ASP A 133 10.53 21.37 -7.68
N ILE A 134 11.06 20.14 -7.73
CA ILE A 134 11.67 19.58 -8.94
C ILE A 134 10.64 19.44 -10.07
N LEU A 135 9.41 19.00 -9.77
CA LEU A 135 8.33 18.91 -10.76
C LEU A 135 7.95 20.30 -11.30
N LYS A 136 7.81 21.31 -10.44
CA LYS A 136 7.53 22.70 -10.84
C LYS A 136 8.63 23.24 -11.75
N GLN A 137 9.90 23.08 -11.36
CA GLN A 137 11.05 23.44 -12.20
C GLN A 137 11.07 22.70 -13.55
N SER A 138 10.55 21.47 -13.59
CA SER A 138 10.45 20.72 -14.85
C SER A 138 9.38 21.32 -15.76
N VAL A 139 8.26 21.81 -15.22
CA VAL A 139 7.26 22.57 -15.98
C VAL A 139 7.84 23.88 -16.48
N ASP A 140 8.56 24.64 -15.64
CA ASP A 140 9.21 25.90 -16.05
C ASP A 140 10.18 25.70 -17.23
N LYS A 141 10.92 24.59 -17.23
CA LYS A 141 11.81 24.21 -18.33
C LYS A 141 11.05 23.88 -19.62
N ILE A 142 9.89 23.23 -19.52
CA ILE A 142 9.04 22.96 -20.68
C ILE A 142 8.49 24.27 -21.24
N VAL A 143 7.98 25.15 -20.38
CA VAL A 143 7.44 26.46 -20.77
C VAL A 143 8.50 27.28 -21.51
N SER A 144 9.68 27.46 -20.90
CA SER A 144 10.77 28.22 -21.51
C SER A 144 11.28 27.60 -22.81
N LEU A 145 11.33 26.27 -22.93
CA LEU A 145 11.67 25.59 -24.18
C LEU A 145 10.66 25.89 -25.29
N MET A 146 9.38 25.81 -24.98
CA MET A 146 8.29 26.09 -25.93
C MET A 146 8.30 27.55 -26.40
N GLU A 147 8.55 28.49 -25.48
CA GLU A 147 8.74 29.91 -25.79
C GLU A 147 9.94 30.12 -26.72
N ASN A 148 11.07 29.48 -26.45
CA ASN A 148 12.28 29.56 -27.29
C ASN A 148 12.09 28.94 -28.69
N LEU A 149 11.20 27.96 -28.84
CA LEU A 149 10.82 27.37 -30.13
C LEU A 149 9.79 28.21 -30.90
N GLY A 150 9.37 29.36 -30.37
CA GLY A 150 8.36 30.22 -30.97
C GLY A 150 6.94 29.67 -30.87
N GLN A 151 6.71 28.69 -29.99
CA GLN A 151 5.42 28.07 -29.72
C GLN A 151 5.04 28.25 -28.24
N PRO A 152 4.84 29.49 -27.75
CA PRO A 152 4.51 29.71 -26.35
C PRO A 152 3.23 28.93 -25.98
N LEU A 153 3.29 28.26 -24.83
CA LEU A 153 2.10 27.60 -24.28
C LEU A 153 1.06 28.66 -23.91
N ASP A 154 -0.20 28.41 -24.26
CA ASP A 154 -1.31 29.22 -23.77
C ASP A 154 -1.37 29.18 -22.24
N GLU A 155 -1.79 30.28 -21.62
CA GLU A 155 -1.83 30.42 -20.16
C GLU A 155 -2.73 29.35 -19.52
N LYS A 156 -3.83 28.98 -20.16
CA LYS A 156 -4.68 27.87 -19.70
C LYS A 156 -3.94 26.54 -19.60
N MET A 157 -3.02 26.29 -20.54
CA MET A 157 -2.24 25.06 -20.55
C MET A 157 -1.19 25.09 -19.43
N LYS A 158 -0.57 26.25 -19.19
CA LYS A 158 0.35 26.44 -18.06
C LYS A 158 -0.37 26.21 -16.73
N ASP A 159 -1.52 26.87 -16.53
CA ASP A 159 -2.35 26.72 -15.33
C ASP A 159 -2.73 25.25 -15.10
N GLN A 160 -3.16 24.55 -16.15
CA GLN A 160 -3.51 23.13 -16.04
C GLN A 160 -2.32 22.25 -15.59
N LEU A 161 -1.09 22.56 -16.01
CA LEU A 161 0.10 21.84 -15.57
C LEU A 161 0.37 22.09 -14.08
N TYR A 162 0.35 23.34 -13.62
CA TYR A 162 0.58 23.66 -12.21
C TYR A 162 -0.54 23.15 -11.30
N SER A 163 -1.81 23.32 -11.68
CA SER A 163 -2.94 22.78 -10.91
C SER A 163 -2.89 21.25 -10.81
N GLY A 164 -2.35 20.56 -11.82
CA GLY A 164 -2.12 19.11 -11.74
C GLY A 164 -1.08 18.72 -10.69
N ILE A 165 -0.03 19.53 -10.54
CA ILE A 165 1.01 19.36 -9.52
C ILE A 165 0.40 19.62 -8.14
N GLU A 166 -0.32 20.73 -7.95
CA GLU A 166 -0.97 21.10 -6.69
C GLU A 166 -1.99 20.05 -6.25
N LEU A 167 -2.82 19.55 -7.18
CA LEU A 167 -3.76 18.47 -6.89
C LEU A 167 -3.04 17.20 -6.42
N THR A 168 -1.91 16.86 -7.04
CA THR A 168 -1.10 15.70 -6.65
C THR A 168 -0.49 15.90 -5.27
N GLU A 169 -0.04 17.12 -4.96
CA GLU A 169 0.45 17.54 -3.64
C GLU A 169 -0.63 17.39 -2.57
N THR A 170 -1.85 17.87 -2.85
CA THR A 170 -3.00 17.70 -1.96
C THR A 170 -3.34 16.22 -1.72
N LEU A 171 -3.17 15.35 -2.71
CA LEU A 171 -3.49 13.91 -2.61
C LEU A 171 -2.40 13.07 -1.90
N ILE A 172 -1.29 13.65 -1.47
CA ILE A 172 -0.20 12.95 -0.79
C ILE A 172 -0.67 12.04 0.36
N PRO A 173 -1.57 12.47 1.27
CA PRO A 173 -2.06 11.60 2.34
C PRO A 173 -2.70 10.32 1.82
N SER A 174 -3.53 10.41 0.78
CA SER A 174 -4.16 9.26 0.15
C SER A 174 -3.15 8.37 -0.57
N LEU A 175 -2.16 8.98 -1.24
CA LEU A 175 -1.10 8.25 -1.92
C LEU A 175 -0.23 7.47 -0.93
N LEU A 176 0.07 8.01 0.26
CA LEU A 176 0.79 7.29 1.32
C LEU A 176 -0.02 6.09 1.85
N ILE A 177 -1.33 6.26 2.04
CA ILE A 177 -2.23 5.16 2.42
C ILE A 177 -2.21 4.07 1.34
N MET A 178 -2.41 4.44 0.08
CA MET A 178 -2.42 3.50 -1.03
C MET A 178 -1.07 2.78 -1.17
N ALA A 179 0.04 3.52 -1.12
CA ALA A 179 1.38 2.96 -1.18
C ALA A 179 1.64 1.97 -0.05
N SER A 180 1.21 2.28 1.18
CA SER A 180 1.38 1.39 2.34
C SER A 180 0.65 0.06 2.14
N PHE A 181 -0.61 0.12 1.71
CA PHE A 181 -1.43 -1.07 1.49
C PHE A 181 -0.91 -1.93 0.33
N ILE A 182 -0.50 -1.30 -0.78
CA ILE A 182 0.10 -2.00 -1.92
C ILE A 182 1.43 -2.65 -1.51
N ASN A 183 2.29 -1.94 -0.80
CA ASN A 183 3.57 -2.47 -0.33
C ASN A 183 3.37 -3.71 0.56
N VAL A 184 2.45 -3.65 1.52
CA VAL A 184 2.17 -4.79 2.38
C VAL A 184 1.54 -5.96 1.60
N LEU A 185 0.72 -5.69 0.58
CA LEU A 185 0.21 -6.74 -0.29
C LEU A 185 1.33 -7.48 -1.01
N ILE A 186 2.29 -6.74 -1.58
CA ILE A 186 3.48 -7.29 -2.25
C ILE A 186 4.35 -8.04 -1.24
N LEU A 187 4.62 -7.44 -0.08
CA LEU A 187 5.42 -8.01 0.99
C LEU A 187 4.87 -9.38 1.42
N GLN A 188 3.55 -9.46 1.63
CA GLN A 188 2.87 -10.70 1.96
C GLN A 188 2.90 -11.71 0.80
N ALA A 189 2.66 -11.27 -0.43
CA ALA A 189 2.69 -12.14 -1.61
C ALA A 189 4.06 -12.82 -1.81
N VAL A 190 5.15 -12.11 -1.50
CA VAL A 190 6.52 -12.60 -1.63
C VAL A 190 6.98 -13.40 -0.41
N SER A 191 6.71 -12.91 0.81
CA SER A 191 7.25 -13.49 2.03
C SER A 191 6.47 -14.72 2.53
N LEU A 192 5.14 -14.72 2.40
CA LEU A 192 4.32 -15.81 2.95
C LEU A 192 4.54 -17.17 2.29
N PRO A 193 4.78 -17.28 0.97
CA PRO A 193 5.17 -18.55 0.35
C PRO A 193 6.43 -19.15 0.97
N ILE A 194 7.42 -18.31 1.30
CA ILE A 194 8.66 -18.74 1.98
C ILE A 194 8.30 -19.25 3.37
N VAL A 195 7.59 -18.45 4.17
CA VAL A 195 7.19 -18.79 5.55
C VAL A 195 6.41 -20.11 5.60
N LYS A 196 5.53 -20.36 4.63
CA LYS A 196 4.77 -21.61 4.52
C LYS A 196 5.66 -22.84 4.28
N ARG A 197 6.78 -22.70 3.57
CA ARG A 197 7.75 -23.80 3.35
C ARG A 197 8.45 -24.22 4.65
N PHE A 198 8.53 -23.34 5.64
CA PHE A 198 9.07 -23.64 6.97
C PHE A 198 8.02 -24.23 7.94
N GLY A 199 6.89 -24.74 7.43
CA GLY A 199 5.90 -25.46 8.23
C GLY A 199 4.93 -24.57 9.02
N VAL A 200 4.92 -23.26 8.76
CA VAL A 200 3.97 -22.34 9.40
C VAL A 200 2.59 -22.48 8.75
N ASN A 201 1.62 -22.95 9.55
CA ASN A 201 0.22 -23.03 9.14
C ASN A 201 -0.42 -21.63 9.16
N MET A 202 -1.07 -21.29 8.06
CA MET A 202 -1.74 -20.00 7.86
C MET A 202 -3.03 -20.21 7.09
N GLU A 203 -4.04 -19.37 7.36
CA GLU A 203 -5.32 -19.46 6.67
C GLU A 203 -5.14 -19.21 5.16
N LYS A 204 -5.99 -19.81 4.33
CA LYS A 204 -5.92 -19.59 2.87
C LYS A 204 -6.46 -18.19 2.55
N TRP A 205 -5.87 -17.53 1.56
CA TRP A 205 -6.42 -16.27 1.06
C TRP A 205 -7.77 -16.56 0.38
N GLY A 206 -8.79 -15.77 0.70
CA GLY A 206 -10.07 -15.83 -0.02
C GLY A 206 -9.87 -15.42 -1.48
N GLN A 207 -10.64 -15.98 -2.41
CA GLN A 207 -10.52 -15.58 -3.82
C GLN A 207 -10.92 -14.11 -3.99
N PHE A 208 -10.16 -13.31 -4.75
CA PHE A 208 -10.43 -11.88 -4.96
C PHE A 208 -11.87 -11.59 -5.40
N ARG A 209 -12.46 -12.45 -6.23
CA ARG A 209 -13.86 -12.39 -6.67
C ARG A 209 -14.91 -12.43 -5.53
N ASN A 210 -14.55 -13.02 -4.39
CA ASN A 210 -15.42 -13.12 -3.22
C ASN A 210 -15.19 -11.97 -2.23
N LEU A 211 -14.30 -11.03 -2.53
CA LEU A 211 -14.08 -9.84 -1.70
C LEU A 211 -15.38 -9.02 -1.66
N SER A 212 -15.88 -8.76 -0.47
CA SER A 212 -16.97 -7.80 -0.27
C SER A 212 -16.60 -6.87 0.87
N LEU A 213 -16.54 -5.58 0.56
CA LEU A 213 -16.33 -4.55 1.56
C LEU A 213 -17.53 -4.47 2.52
N PRO A 214 -17.35 -3.88 3.73
CA PRO A 214 -18.47 -3.58 4.61
C PRO A 214 -19.43 -2.56 3.99
N LYS A 215 -20.74 -2.72 4.21
CA LYS A 215 -21.75 -1.76 3.73
C LYS A 215 -21.56 -0.33 4.26
N SER A 216 -20.88 -0.16 5.39
CA SER A 216 -20.51 1.16 5.92
C SER A 216 -19.65 1.97 4.94
N VAL A 217 -18.80 1.32 4.13
CA VAL A 217 -17.96 2.02 3.13
C VAL A 217 -18.81 2.72 2.08
N LEU A 218 -19.93 2.12 1.68
CA LEU A 218 -20.89 2.77 0.77
C LEU A 218 -21.48 4.03 1.41
N TRP A 219 -21.90 3.95 2.67
CA TRP A 219 -22.49 5.09 3.37
C TRP A 219 -21.49 6.21 3.58
N TYR A 220 -20.25 5.90 3.96
CA TYR A 220 -19.18 6.91 4.00
C TYR A 220 -18.99 7.57 2.64
N TYR A 221 -18.96 6.80 1.55
CA TYR A 221 -18.84 7.34 0.20
C TYR A 221 -19.99 8.30 -0.17
N LEU A 222 -21.23 7.90 0.09
CA LEU A 222 -22.40 8.74 -0.20
C LEU A 222 -22.42 10.01 0.65
N ILE A 223 -22.13 9.89 1.96
CA ILE A 223 -22.07 11.04 2.86
C ILE A 223 -20.97 12.01 2.43
N THR A 224 -19.78 11.52 2.09
CA THR A 224 -18.67 12.37 1.63
C THR A 224 -19.04 13.15 0.38
N ILE A 225 -19.67 12.50 -0.62
CA ILE A 225 -20.11 13.19 -1.85
C ILE A 225 -21.18 14.25 -1.54
N ILE A 226 -22.20 13.87 -0.77
CA ILE A 226 -23.30 14.80 -0.44
C ILE A 226 -22.75 16.00 0.35
N ALA A 227 -21.90 15.74 1.34
CA ALA A 227 -21.29 16.79 2.14
C ALA A 227 -20.38 17.70 1.30
N ALA A 228 -19.59 17.14 0.37
CA ALA A 228 -18.78 17.94 -0.54
C ALA A 228 -19.64 18.86 -1.44
N LEU A 229 -20.78 18.36 -1.94
CA LEU A 229 -21.70 19.14 -2.78
C LEU A 229 -22.43 20.26 -2.02
N LEU A 230 -22.77 20.02 -0.75
CA LEU A 230 -23.47 20.98 0.11
C LEU A 230 -22.54 22.04 0.69
N LEU A 231 -21.39 21.62 1.20
CA LEU A 231 -20.45 22.49 1.89
C LEU A 231 -19.56 23.27 0.92
N LYS A 232 -19.26 22.70 -0.26
CA LYS A 232 -18.38 23.30 -1.28
C LYS A 232 -17.10 23.89 -0.67
N PRO A 233 -16.27 23.07 -0.01
CA PRO A 233 -15.08 23.56 0.69
C PRO A 233 -14.15 24.26 -0.31
N GLU A 234 -13.64 25.42 0.09
CA GLU A 234 -12.74 26.24 -0.74
C GLU A 234 -11.36 25.58 -0.86
N GLU A 235 -10.78 25.66 -2.06
CA GLU A 235 -9.42 25.16 -2.33
C GLU A 235 -8.40 25.83 -1.39
N GLY A 236 -7.40 25.06 -0.96
CA GLY A 236 -6.39 25.52 0.01
C GLY A 236 -6.84 25.47 1.48
N THR A 237 -8.08 25.07 1.77
CA THR A 237 -8.52 24.82 3.15
C THR A 237 -8.25 23.38 3.59
N VAL A 238 -7.96 23.19 4.89
CA VAL A 238 -7.81 21.85 5.49
C VAL A 238 -9.05 20.98 5.26
N LEU A 239 -10.24 21.61 5.21
CA LEU A 239 -11.49 20.92 4.94
C LEU A 239 -11.51 20.37 3.51
N PHE A 240 -11.11 21.15 2.51
CA PHE A 240 -10.98 20.70 1.13
C PHE A 240 -10.03 19.52 1.00
N ASP A 241 -8.83 19.63 1.60
CA ASP A 241 -7.82 18.56 1.59
C ASP A 241 -8.36 17.25 2.18
N ALA A 242 -9.08 17.35 3.30
CA ALA A 242 -9.71 16.20 3.94
C ALA A 242 -10.77 15.56 3.03
N PHE A 243 -11.63 16.36 2.40
CA PHE A 243 -12.68 15.87 1.51
C PHE A 243 -12.12 15.19 0.27
N ILE A 244 -11.12 15.78 -0.38
CA ILE A 244 -10.57 15.24 -1.63
C ILE A 244 -9.80 13.94 -1.39
N ASN A 245 -9.02 13.86 -0.29
CA ASN A 245 -8.33 12.64 0.09
C ASN A 245 -9.31 11.52 0.49
N LEU A 246 -10.30 11.84 1.33
CA LEU A 246 -11.31 10.86 1.73
C LEU A 246 -12.09 10.36 0.51
N SER A 247 -12.50 11.27 -0.37
CA SER A 247 -13.19 10.94 -1.63
C SER A 247 -12.33 10.03 -2.49
N PHE A 248 -11.04 10.34 -2.66
CA PHE A 248 -10.12 9.54 -3.47
C PHE A 248 -10.02 8.10 -2.96
N ILE A 249 -9.83 7.90 -1.65
CA ILE A 249 -9.75 6.57 -1.04
C ILE A 249 -11.07 5.81 -1.21
N LEU A 250 -12.20 6.44 -0.92
CA LEU A 250 -13.51 5.78 -1.02
C LEU A 250 -13.85 5.42 -2.48
N GLN A 251 -13.49 6.27 -3.45
CA GLN A 251 -13.62 5.95 -4.87
C GLN A 251 -12.79 4.72 -5.25
N LEU A 252 -11.55 4.63 -4.78
CA LEU A 252 -10.68 3.48 -5.03
C LEU A 252 -11.25 2.20 -4.42
N LEU A 253 -11.81 2.27 -3.21
CA LEU A 253 -12.50 1.14 -2.59
C LEU A 253 -13.72 0.67 -3.41
N MET A 254 -14.51 1.61 -3.95
CA MET A 254 -15.62 1.27 -4.87
C MET A 254 -15.12 0.60 -6.16
N ILE A 255 -14.00 1.07 -6.72
CA ILE A 255 -13.38 0.44 -7.91
C ILE A 255 -12.94 -0.99 -7.57
N VAL A 256 -12.29 -1.22 -6.43
CA VAL A 256 -11.88 -2.57 -5.99
C VAL A 256 -13.09 -3.49 -5.82
N GLN A 257 -14.18 -3.00 -5.22
CA GLN A 257 -15.44 -3.75 -5.10
C GLN A 257 -16.02 -4.08 -6.48
N GLY A 258 -16.05 -3.11 -7.39
CA GLY A 258 -16.55 -3.28 -8.76
C GLY A 258 -15.73 -4.29 -9.57
N LEU A 259 -14.39 -4.23 -9.48
CA LEU A 259 -13.52 -5.24 -10.07
C LEU A 259 -13.80 -6.62 -9.50
N SER A 260 -13.98 -6.72 -8.18
CA SER A 260 -14.32 -7.99 -7.55
C SER A 260 -15.65 -8.56 -8.08
N LEU A 261 -16.66 -7.71 -8.31
CA LEU A 261 -17.90 -8.12 -9.00
C LEU A 261 -17.66 -8.61 -10.42
N VAL A 262 -16.86 -7.91 -11.22
CA VAL A 262 -16.53 -8.34 -12.60
C VAL A 262 -15.89 -9.74 -12.59
N PHE A 263 -14.91 -9.97 -11.71
CA PHE A 263 -14.28 -11.27 -11.55
C PHE A 263 -15.28 -12.36 -11.08
N TYR A 264 -16.23 -11.99 -10.22
CA TYR A 264 -17.28 -12.90 -9.76
C TYR A 264 -18.23 -13.27 -10.90
N PHE A 265 -18.70 -12.28 -11.66
CA PHE A 265 -19.59 -12.45 -12.80
C PHE A 265 -18.96 -13.33 -13.89
N CYS A 266 -17.71 -13.06 -14.27
CA CYS A 266 -17.01 -13.91 -15.24
C CYS A 266 -16.86 -15.35 -14.74
N HIS A 267 -16.69 -15.55 -13.43
CA HIS A 267 -16.58 -16.89 -12.88
C HIS A 267 -17.89 -17.69 -12.96
N ILE A 268 -19.01 -17.10 -12.54
CA ILE A 268 -20.32 -17.79 -12.56
C ILE A 268 -20.79 -18.09 -13.99
N LYS A 269 -20.38 -17.26 -14.97
CA LYS A 269 -20.66 -17.47 -16.39
C LYS A 269 -19.70 -18.44 -17.08
N GLY A 270 -18.69 -18.95 -16.36
CA GLY A 270 -17.70 -19.88 -16.91
C GLY A 270 -16.72 -19.26 -17.91
N TYR A 271 -16.55 -17.93 -17.91
CA TYR A 271 -15.59 -17.28 -18.80
C TYR A 271 -14.14 -17.60 -18.42
N PRO A 272 -13.21 -17.63 -19.39
CA PRO A 272 -11.78 -17.80 -19.11
C PRO A 272 -11.24 -16.73 -18.17
N LYS A 273 -10.27 -17.09 -17.32
CA LYS A 273 -9.64 -16.17 -16.35
C LYS A 273 -9.01 -14.93 -17.02
N ALA A 274 -8.65 -15.02 -18.30
CA ALA A 274 -8.10 -13.90 -19.06
C ALA A 274 -9.11 -12.76 -19.23
N VAL A 275 -10.41 -13.04 -19.38
CA VAL A 275 -11.44 -12.03 -19.63
C VAL A 275 -11.52 -10.98 -18.51
N PRO A 276 -11.73 -11.34 -17.22
CA PRO A 276 -11.79 -10.35 -16.15
C PRO A 276 -10.45 -9.64 -15.93
N VAL A 277 -9.32 -10.28 -16.23
CA VAL A 277 -7.99 -9.65 -16.16
C VAL A 277 -7.83 -8.57 -17.23
N ILE A 278 -8.20 -8.88 -18.48
CA ILE A 278 -8.18 -7.91 -19.59
C ILE A 278 -9.13 -6.75 -19.28
N ALA A 279 -10.33 -7.03 -18.79
CA ALA A 279 -11.29 -5.99 -18.40
C ALA A 279 -10.74 -5.08 -17.29
N ALA A 280 -10.02 -5.65 -16.32
CA ALA A 280 -9.35 -4.88 -15.28
C ALA A 280 -8.21 -4.02 -15.83
N VAL A 281 -7.36 -4.55 -16.72
CA VAL A 281 -6.26 -3.78 -17.33
C VAL A 281 -6.80 -2.65 -18.21
N LEU A 282 -7.78 -2.96 -19.07
CA LEU A 282 -8.40 -1.97 -19.95
C LEU A 282 -9.09 -0.86 -19.18
N SER A 283 -9.63 -1.14 -17.99
CA SER A 283 -10.25 -0.08 -17.21
C SER A 283 -9.25 0.96 -16.74
N PHE A 284 -8.06 0.55 -16.28
CA PHE A 284 -7.01 1.50 -15.92
C PHE A 284 -6.48 2.33 -17.11
N ILE A 285 -6.56 1.80 -18.33
CA ILE A 285 -6.17 2.51 -19.55
C ILE A 285 -7.26 3.49 -20.01
N LEU A 286 -8.54 3.14 -19.82
CA LEU A 286 -9.69 3.88 -20.32
C LEU A 286 -10.50 4.47 -19.15
N PRO A 287 -10.34 5.79 -18.83
CA PRO A 287 -10.98 6.41 -17.67
C PRO A 287 -12.50 6.21 -17.58
N PHE A 288 -13.20 6.18 -18.72
CA PHE A 288 -14.64 5.94 -18.74
C PHE A 288 -15.04 4.54 -18.21
N LEU A 289 -14.21 3.52 -18.43
CA LEU A 289 -14.45 2.18 -17.90
C LEU A 289 -14.26 2.14 -16.38
N LEU A 290 -13.31 2.90 -15.83
CA LEU A 290 -13.16 3.02 -14.37
C LEU A 290 -14.41 3.60 -13.73
N TYR A 291 -15.06 4.59 -14.36
CA TYR A 291 -16.33 5.10 -13.85
C TYR A 291 -17.43 4.05 -13.85
N ILE A 292 -17.53 3.23 -14.91
CA ILE A 292 -18.49 2.11 -14.97
C ILE A 292 -18.20 1.10 -13.85
N ILE A 293 -16.93 0.72 -13.66
CA ILE A 293 -16.54 -0.22 -12.60
C ILE A 293 -16.82 0.34 -11.22
N ARG A 294 -16.58 1.63 -10.99
CA ARG A 294 -16.93 2.29 -9.74
C ARG A 294 -18.44 2.20 -9.47
N ILE A 295 -19.28 2.45 -10.48
CA ILE A 295 -20.73 2.31 -10.38
C ILE A 295 -21.13 0.86 -10.07
N LEU A 296 -20.51 -0.12 -10.74
CA LEU A 296 -20.72 -1.54 -10.44
C LEU A 296 -20.39 -1.88 -8.98
N GLY A 297 -19.32 -1.30 -8.43
CA GLY A 297 -18.96 -1.46 -7.02
C GLY A 297 -20.00 -0.90 -6.06
N ILE A 298 -20.53 0.29 -6.37
CA ILE A 298 -21.62 0.91 -5.61
C ILE A 298 -22.87 0.03 -5.63
N ILE A 299 -23.26 -0.46 -6.81
CA ILE A 299 -24.44 -1.31 -6.97
C ILE A 299 -24.25 -2.63 -6.22
N ASP A 300 -23.09 -3.28 -6.35
CA ASP A 300 -22.83 -4.53 -5.65
C ASP A 300 -22.90 -4.36 -4.14
N LEU A 301 -22.31 -3.31 -3.60
CA LEU A 301 -22.28 -3.08 -2.16
C LEU A 301 -23.66 -2.66 -1.60
N GLY A 302 -24.41 -1.87 -2.35
CA GLY A 302 -25.75 -1.42 -1.96
C GLY A 302 -26.80 -2.54 -2.02
N PHE A 303 -26.82 -3.28 -3.13
CA PHE A 303 -27.86 -4.26 -3.42
C PHE A 303 -27.42 -5.72 -3.22
N ASN A 304 -26.18 -5.97 -2.80
CA ASN A 304 -25.58 -7.31 -2.69
C ASN A 304 -25.67 -8.10 -4.02
N LEU A 305 -25.25 -7.48 -5.12
CA LEU A 305 -25.45 -8.01 -6.48
C LEU A 305 -24.82 -9.40 -6.67
N LYS A 306 -23.65 -9.67 -6.09
CA LYS A 306 -23.04 -11.03 -6.09
C LYS A 306 -23.96 -12.10 -5.51
N LYS A 307 -24.69 -11.79 -4.44
CA LYS A 307 -25.62 -12.74 -3.80
C LYS A 307 -26.79 -13.03 -4.73
N TRP A 308 -27.39 -11.99 -5.29
CA TRP A 308 -28.48 -12.11 -6.27
C TRP A 308 -28.07 -12.91 -7.52
N LEU A 309 -26.85 -12.68 -8.03
CA LEU A 309 -26.31 -13.43 -9.16
C LEU A 309 -26.13 -14.92 -8.85
N LYS A 310 -25.78 -15.26 -7.61
CA LYS A 310 -25.64 -16.65 -7.16
C LYS A 310 -26.98 -17.40 -7.12
N GLU A 311 -28.06 -16.70 -6.80
CA GLU A 311 -29.41 -17.29 -6.70
C GLU A 311 -30.04 -17.56 -8.08
N LYS A 312 -29.48 -16.98 -9.15
CA LYS A 312 -29.97 -17.11 -10.53
C LYS A 312 -29.22 -18.12 -11.41
N VAL A 313 -28.17 -18.74 -10.87
CA VAL A 313 -27.32 -19.73 -11.57
C VAL A 313 -27.44 -21.04 -10.83
#